data_AF-A0A1L8CSM4-F1
#
_entry.id   AF-A0A1L8CSM4-F1
#
_cell.length_a   1.000
_cell.length_b   1.000
_cell.length_c   1.000
_cell.angle_alpha   90.00
_cell.angle_beta   90.00
_cell.angle_gamma   90.00
#
_symmetry.space_group_name_H-M   'P 1'
#
loop_
_entity.id
_entity.type
_entity.pdbx_description
1 polymer ?
#
loop_
_entity_poly.entity_id
_entity_poly.type
_entity_poly.pdbx_seq_one_letter_code
_entity_poly.pdbx_strand_id
1 'polypeptide(L)' 'MVKFLKPSLERRFGGRVSIRFVDIEGELPNEIREKIKENPLPLVYFEDKFKFAGTLNYSVLARHLAEVGIKEE' A
#
# COMPACT_ATOMS: atom_id res chain seq x y z
N MET A 1 11.25 -3.43 -8.87
CA MET A 1 11.32 -3.40 -7.39
C MET A 1 10.00 -3.80 -6.71
N VAL A 2 8.83 -3.36 -7.20
CA VAL A 2 7.50 -3.72 -6.66
C VAL A 2 7.13 -5.23 -6.79
N LYS A 3 7.67 -5.92 -7.80
CA LYS A 3 7.39 -7.35 -8.07
C LYS A 3 7.77 -8.32 -6.94
N PHE A 4 8.70 -7.96 -6.05
CA PHE A 4 9.15 -8.83 -4.94
C PHE A 4 8.37 -8.62 -3.64
N LEU A 5 7.70 -7.47 -3.48
CA LEU A 5 6.92 -7.15 -2.27
C LEU A 5 5.59 -7.90 -2.25
N LYS A 6 4.92 -8.00 -3.40
CA LYS A 6 3.63 -8.68 -3.55
C LYS A 6 3.63 -10.11 -2.96
N PRO A 7 4.50 -11.05 -3.38
CA PRO A 7 4.47 -12.42 -2.86
C PRO A 7 4.90 -12.56 -1.39
N SER A 8 5.66 -11.61 -0.84
CA SER A 8 6.04 -11.62 0.58
C SER A 8 4.91 -11.11 1.47
N LEU A 9 4.19 -10.09 1.01
CA LEU A 9 3.03 -9.56 1.71
C LEU A 9 1.84 -10.50 1.59
N GLU A 10 1.60 -11.09 0.43
CA GLU A 10 0.56 -12.12 0.25
C GLU A 10 0.87 -13.36 1.11
N ARG A 11 2.13 -13.77 1.26
CA ARG A 11 2.47 -14.90 2.16
C ARG A 11 2.22 -14.61 3.64
N ARG A 12 2.46 -13.39 4.11
CA ARG A 12 2.32 -13.03 5.54
C ARG A 12 0.94 -12.51 5.92
N PHE A 13 0.27 -11.84 4.99
CA PHE A 13 -1.00 -11.16 5.24
C PHE A 13 -2.09 -11.56 4.25
N GLY A 14 -1.82 -12.38 3.23
CA GLY A 14 -2.80 -12.72 2.19
C GLY A 14 -4.05 -13.47 2.67
N GLY A 15 -4.03 -14.01 3.89
CA GLY A 15 -5.23 -14.52 4.56
C GLY A 15 -6.12 -13.43 5.19
N ARG A 16 -5.60 -12.20 5.38
CA ARG A 16 -6.25 -11.11 6.13
C ARG A 16 -6.41 -9.80 5.33
N VAL A 17 -5.58 -9.56 4.31
CA VAL A 17 -5.64 -8.35 3.48
C VAL A 17 -5.52 -8.66 2.00
N SER A 18 -6.36 -8.01 1.19
CA SER A 18 -6.30 -8.06 -0.28
C SER A 18 -5.49 -6.87 -0.79
N ILE A 19 -4.30 -7.12 -1.32
CA ILE A 19 -3.40 -6.07 -1.82
C ILE A 19 -3.57 -5.92 -3.33
N ARG A 20 -3.90 -4.70 -3.79
CA ARG A 20 -3.97 -4.36 -5.21
C ARG A 20 -2.90 -3.33 -5.54
N PHE A 21 -2.15 -3.60 -6.60
CA PHE A 21 -1.21 -2.64 -7.17
C PHE A 21 -1.90 -1.99 -8.36
N VAL A 22 -1.92 -0.66 -8.39
CA VAL A 22 -2.51 0.13 -9.46
C VAL A 22 -1.38 0.90 -10.13
N ASP A 23 -1.18 0.67 -11.42
CA ASP A 23 -0.23 1.45 -12.21
C ASP A 23 -0.81 2.83 -12.51
N ILE A 24 0.04 3.84 -12.39
CA ILE A 24 -0.31 5.26 -12.53
C ILE A 24 -0.51 5.71 -14.00
N GLU A 25 -0.33 4.82 -14.97
CA GLU A 25 -0.52 5.10 -16.40
C GLU A 25 -2.01 5.21 -16.81
N GLY A 26 -2.95 4.83 -15.93
CA GLY A 26 -4.39 4.85 -16.22
C GLY A 26 -5.15 6.11 -15.77
N GLU A 27 -6.46 6.13 -16.04
CA GLU A 27 -7.37 7.13 -15.48
C GLU A 27 -7.49 6.96 -13.95
N LEU A 28 -6.68 7.73 -13.21
CA LEU A 28 -6.80 7.83 -11.76
C LEU A 28 -7.79 8.92 -11.34
N PRO A 29 -8.51 8.73 -10.21
CA PRO A 29 -9.29 9.78 -9.58
C PRO A 29 -8.48 11.05 -9.32
N ASN A 30 -9.12 12.22 -9.41
CA ASN A 30 -8.46 13.51 -9.19
C ASN A 30 -7.73 13.59 -7.85
N GLU A 31 -8.33 13.07 -6.77
CA GLU A 31 -7.71 13.06 -5.44
C GLU A 31 -6.35 12.30 -5.44
N ILE A 32 -6.29 11.14 -6.11
CA ILE A 32 -5.05 10.37 -6.23
C ILE A 32 -4.04 11.15 -7.06
N ARG A 33 -4.47 11.77 -8.18
CA ARG A 33 -3.59 12.60 -9.02
C ARG A 33 -2.98 13.77 -8.26
N GLU A 34 -3.74 14.43 -7.40
CA GLU A 34 -3.23 15.50 -6.54
C GLU A 34 -2.23 14.95 -5.52
N LYS A 35 -2.56 13.82 -4.86
CA LYS A 35 -1.65 13.20 -3.90
C LYS A 35 -0.32 12.75 -4.50
N ILE A 36 -0.32 12.28 -5.75
CA ILE A 36 0.91 11.90 -6.48
C ILE A 36 1.80 13.13 -6.74
N LYS A 37 1.22 14.32 -6.93
CA LYS A 37 1.99 15.56 -7.09
C LYS A 37 2.58 16.05 -5.76
N GLU A 38 1.85 15.85 -4.67
CA GLU A 38 2.26 16.28 -3.34
C GLU A 38 3.24 15.32 -2.65
N ASN A 39 3.26 14.04 -3.03
CA ASN A 39 3.96 13.00 -2.29
C ASN A 39 4.78 12.05 -3.19
N PRO A 40 5.89 11.49 -2.69
CA PRO A 40 6.66 10.50 -3.42
C PRO A 40 5.88 9.19 -3.58
N LEU A 41 6.06 8.51 -4.71
CA LEU A 41 5.48 7.19 -4.97
C LEU A 41 6.26 6.06 -4.26
N PRO A 42 5.63 4.89 -4.02
CA PRO A 42 4.19 4.59 -4.16
C PRO A 42 3.31 5.27 -3.09
N LEU A 43 2.05 5.56 -3.45
CA LEU A 43 1.02 5.91 -2.48
C LEU A 43 0.35 4.64 -1.95
N VAL A 44 0.09 4.60 -0.65
CA VAL A 44 -0.58 3.47 0.00
C VAL A 44 -1.93 3.91 0.54
N TYR A 45 -2.95 3.19 0.09
CA TYR A 45 -4.33 3.35 0.52
C TYR A 45 -4.78 2.08 1.23
N PHE A 46 -5.55 2.24 2.30
CA PHE A 46 -6.19 1.15 3.01
C PHE A 46 -7.66 1.51 3.20
N GLU A 47 -8.58 0.64 2.75
CA GLU A 47 -10.02 0.92 2.71
C GLU A 47 -10.33 2.29 2.07
N ASP A 48 -9.73 2.54 0.90
CA ASP A 48 -9.86 3.79 0.12
C ASP A 48 -9.37 5.08 0.83
N LYS A 49 -8.76 4.97 2.01
CA LYS A 49 -8.15 6.10 2.71
C LYS A 49 -6.65 6.13 2.52
N PHE A 50 -6.13 7.31 2.16
CA PHE A 50 -4.69 7.55 2.10
C PHE A 50 -4.05 7.32 3.47
N LYS A 51 -2.94 6.57 3.50
CA LYS A 51 -2.22 6.25 4.75
C LYS A 51 -0.82 6.87 4.75
N PHE A 52 -0.02 6.52 3.76
CA PHE A 52 1.33 7.02 3.64
C PHE A 52 1.82 6.93 2.19
N ALA A 53 2.92 7.60 1.91
CA ALA A 53 3.52 7.71 0.60
C ALA A 53 5.04 7.49 0.69
N GLY A 54 5.64 7.06 -0.41
CA GLY A 54 7.06 6.84 -0.53
C GLY A 54 7.46 5.39 -0.22
N THR A 55 8.50 5.19 0.58
CA THR A 55 9.14 3.88 0.74
C THR A 55 8.19 2.81 1.28
N LEU A 56 7.72 1.95 0.37
CA LEU A 56 6.99 0.73 0.71
C LEU A 56 7.97 -0.36 1.13
N ASN A 57 8.27 -0.43 2.42
CA ASN A 57 9.00 -1.56 3.00
C ASN A 57 8.09 -2.37 3.93
N TYR A 58 8.52 -3.60 4.23
CA TYR A 58 7.78 -4.51 5.08
C TYR A 58 7.55 -3.92 6.48
N SER A 59 8.53 -3.26 7.10
CA SER A 59 8.41 -2.72 8.46
C SER A 59 7.32 -1.64 8.56
N VAL A 60 7.21 -0.77 7.56
CA VAL A 60 6.18 0.28 7.51
C VAL A 60 4.79 -0.35 7.37
N LEU A 61 4.65 -1.35 6.49
CA LEU A 61 3.40 -2.08 6.32
C LEU A 61 3.02 -2.88 7.56
N ALA A 62 3.95 -3.64 8.14
CA ALA A 62 3.71 -4.44 9.34
C ALA A 62 3.32 -3.56 10.52
N ARG A 63 3.99 -2.41 10.71
CA ARG A 63 3.61 -1.41 11.72
C ARG A 63 2.20 -0.88 11.47
N HIS A 64 1.88 -0.51 10.22
CA HIS A 64 0.55 0.01 9.92
C HIS A 64 -0.55 -1.03 10.12
N LEU A 65 -0.30 -2.28 9.71
CA LEU A 65 -1.22 -3.40 9.91
C LEU A 65 -1.42 -3.69 11.39
N ALA A 66 -0.37 -3.63 12.20
CA ALA A 66 -0.47 -3.72 13.66
C ALA A 66 -1.30 -2.58 14.26
N GLU A 67 -1.16 -1.33 13.77
CA GLU A 67 -1.96 -0.18 14.22
C GLU A 67 -3.46 -0.34 13.92
N VAL A 68 -3.82 -0.98 12.80
CA VAL A 68 -5.22 -1.28 12.45
C VAL A 68 -5.71 -2.61 13.05
N GLY A 69 -4.93 -3.22 13.95
CA GLY A 69 -5.32 -4.44 14.68
C GLY A 69 -5.11 -5.75 13.90
N ILE A 70 -4.51 -5.70 12.71
CA ILE A 70 -4.17 -6.86 11.90
C ILE A 70 -2.80 -7.37 12.34
N LYS A 71 -2.81 -8.38 13.21
CA LYS A 71 -1.58 -9.05 13.66
C LYS A 71 -1.10 -10.04 12.58
N GLU A 72 0.22 -10.18 12.47
CA GLU A 72 0.83 -11.28 11.73
C GLU A 72 0.45 -12.62 12.36
N GLU A 73 0.36 -13.66 11.53
CA GLU A 73 0.10 -15.04 11.95
C GLU A 73 1.42 -15.82 12.13
#